data_AF-N8RHJ5-F1
#
_entry.id   AF-N8RHJ5-F1
#
_cell.length_a   1.000
_cell.length_b   1.000
_cell.length_c   1.000
_cell.angle_alpha   90.00
_cell.angle_beta   90.00
_cell.angle_gamma   90.00
#
_symmetry.space_group_name_H-M   'P 1'
#
loop_
_entity.id
_entity.type
_entity.pdbx_description
1 polymer ?
#
loop_
_entity_poly.entity_id
_entity_poly.type
_entity_poly.pdbx_seq_one_letter_code
_entity_poly.pdbx_strand_id
1 'polypeptide(L)'
;MLNLIRGQKIKLNDLLQGQNAFYIQIQYQASFILDLASFGLDAQYKLSDERYMTFYNQPKTPCQAVQLLDNQLQQSRFLIPN
;
A
#
# COMPACT_ATOMS: atom_id res chain seq x y z
N MET A 1 2.29 -18.96 -6.91
CA MET A 1 2.20 -17.65 -6.23
C MET A 1 2.92 -17.79 -4.89
N LEU A 2 3.79 -16.85 -4.53
CA LEU A 2 4.45 -16.88 -3.23
C LEU A 2 3.41 -16.58 -2.14
N ASN A 3 3.30 -17.46 -1.15
CA ASN A 3 2.43 -17.25 0.00
C ASN A 3 3.28 -16.84 1.19
N LEU A 4 2.96 -15.71 1.81
CA LEU A 4 3.63 -15.25 3.02
C LEU A 4 2.96 -15.87 4.25
N ILE A 5 3.75 -16.29 5.23
CA ILE A 5 3.24 -16.64 6.57
C ILE A 5 3.31 -15.43 7.49
N ARG A 6 2.45 -15.39 8.51
CA ARG A 6 2.42 -14.30 9.50
C ARG A 6 3.82 -14.10 10.12
N GLY A 7 4.32 -12.88 10.06
CA GLY A 7 5.64 -12.51 10.60
C GLY A 7 6.81 -12.72 9.65
N GLN A 8 6.60 -13.30 8.46
CA GLN A 8 7.65 -13.45 7.46
C GLN A 8 8.07 -12.10 6.90
N LYS A 9 9.38 -11.91 6.77
CA LYS A 9 10.00 -10.76 6.09
C LYS A 9 10.80 -11.28 4.91
N ILE A 10 10.61 -10.68 3.74
CA ILE A 10 11.36 -11.00 2.51
C ILE A 10 11.89 -9.69 1.95
N LYS A 11 13.10 -9.69 1.40
CA LYS A 11 13.64 -8.50 0.73
C LYS A 11 12.84 -8.24 -0.53
N LEU A 12 12.39 -6.99 -0.72
CA LEU A 12 11.63 -6.61 -1.92
C LEU A 12 12.42 -6.89 -3.20
N ASN A 13 13.73 -6.67 -3.23
CA ASN A 13 14.53 -6.89 -4.43
C ASN A 13 14.53 -8.35 -4.90
N ASP A 14 14.42 -9.31 -3.97
CA ASP A 14 14.32 -10.74 -4.30
C ASP A 14 13.00 -11.07 -5.02
N LEU A 15 11.96 -10.26 -4.80
CA LEU A 15 10.64 -10.39 -5.42
C LEU A 15 10.52 -9.59 -6.72
N LEU A 16 11.07 -8.37 -6.75
CA LEU A 16 10.90 -7.43 -7.85
C LEU A 16 11.88 -7.66 -8.99
N GLN A 17 13.04 -8.29 -8.75
CA GLN A 17 14.03 -8.64 -9.78
C GLN A 17 14.41 -7.44 -10.67
N GLY A 18 14.60 -6.26 -10.08
CA GLY A 18 14.94 -5.03 -10.79
C GLY A 18 13.74 -4.25 -11.36
N GLN A 19 12.50 -4.65 -11.08
CA GLN A 19 11.34 -3.80 -11.34
C GLN A 19 11.32 -2.60 -10.37
N ASN A 20 11.03 -1.41 -10.93
CA ASN A 20 11.02 -0.15 -10.19
C ASN A 20 9.62 0.24 -9.70
N ALA A 21 8.65 -0.66 -9.75
CA ALA A 21 7.32 -0.41 -9.22
C ALA A 21 6.60 -1.72 -8.95
N PHE A 22 5.68 -1.71 -7.99
CA PHE A 22 4.77 -2.81 -7.76
C PHE A 22 3.43 -2.32 -7.23
N TYR A 23 2.45 -3.23 -7.24
CA TYR A 23 1.13 -2.98 -6.70
C TYR A 23 0.91 -3.80 -5.42
N ILE A 24 0.29 -3.17 -4.43
CA ILE A 24 -0.39 -3.88 -3.34
C ILE A 24 -1.86 -3.89 -3.70
N GLN A 25 -2.39 -5.07 -4.02
CA GLN A 25 -3.81 -5.27 -4.28
C GLN A 25 -4.44 -5.97 -3.08
N ILE A 26 -5.50 -5.37 -2.55
CA ILE A 26 -6.25 -5.90 -1.40
C ILE A 26 -7.62 -6.29 -1.94
N GLN A 27 -7.90 -7.60 -1.95
CA GLN A 27 -9.18 -8.16 -2.37
C GLN A 27 -9.99 -8.55 -1.14
N TYR A 28 -11.27 -8.23 -1.16
CA TYR A 28 -12.18 -8.52 -0.07
C TYR A 28 -13.59 -8.79 -0.60
N GLN A 29 -14.36 -9.54 0.18
CA GLN A 29 -15.76 -9.77 -0.10
C GLN A 29 -16.59 -8.97 0.91
N ALA A 30 -17.09 -7.82 0.46
CA ALA A 30 -17.98 -6.96 1.21
C ALA A 30 -19.13 -6.51 0.30
N SER A 31 -20.30 -6.25 0.87
CA SER A 31 -21.44 -5.65 0.17
C SER A 31 -21.37 -4.12 0.12
N PHE A 32 -20.28 -3.53 0.63
CA PHE A 32 -20.04 -2.10 0.73
C PHE A 32 -18.57 -1.80 0.44
N ILE A 33 -18.28 -0.54 0.11
CA ILE A 33 -16.91 -0.07 -0.12
C ILE A 33 -16.21 0.03 1.24
N LEU A 34 -15.07 -0.62 1.37
CA LEU A 34 -14.17 -0.42 2.50
C LEU A 34 -13.34 0.83 2.26
N ASP A 35 -13.13 1.62 3.31
CA ASP A 35 -12.11 2.66 3.27
C ASP A 35 -10.77 2.03 3.69
N LEU A 36 -9.76 2.18 2.83
CA LEU A 36 -8.42 1.67 3.09
C LEU A 36 -7.45 2.82 3.21
N ALA A 37 -6.75 2.85 4.33
CA ALA A 37 -5.71 3.81 4.61
C ALA A 37 -4.34 3.12 4.70
N SER A 38 -3.33 3.77 4.14
CA SER A 38 -1.91 3.46 4.35
C SER A 38 -1.26 4.57 5.17
N PHE A 39 -0.32 4.21 6.05
CA PHE A 39 0.36 5.15 6.94
C PHE A 39 1.87 5.05 6.71
N GLY A 40 2.48 6.14 6.23
CA GLY A 40 3.94 6.26 6.19
C GLY A 40 4.48 6.54 7.58
N LEU A 41 5.25 5.61 8.13
CA LEU A 41 5.78 5.71 9.48
C LEU A 41 7.23 6.21 9.50
N ASP A 42 7.60 6.90 10.59
CA ASP A 42 8.97 7.28 10.90
C ASP A 42 9.77 6.14 11.57
N ALA A 43 11.02 6.43 11.94
CA ALA A 43 11.91 5.47 12.61
C ALA A 43 11.45 5.07 14.02
N GLN A 44 10.52 5.83 14.63
CA GLN A 44 9.90 5.53 15.92
C GLN A 44 8.53 4.86 15.76
N TYR A 45 8.17 4.43 14.54
CA TYR A 45 6.89 3.81 14.21
C TYR A 45 5.68 4.73 14.45
N LYS A 46 5.86 6.05 14.40
CA LYS A 46 4.77 7.02 14.43
C LYS A 46 4.46 7.50 13.02
N LEU A 47 3.26 8.05 12.82
CA LEU A 47 2.92 8.68 11.55
C LEU A 47 3.92 9.80 11.28
N SER A 48 4.65 9.70 10.17
CA SER A 48 5.75 10.60 9.83
C SER A 48 5.28 12.06 9.66
N ASP A 49 4.15 12.22 8.97
CA ASP A 49 3.46 13.50 8.73
C ASP A 49 2.02 13.15 8.30
N GLU A 50 1.03 14.00 8.61
CA GLU A 50 -0.38 13.74 8.28
C GLU A 50 -0.62 13.51 6.78
N ARG A 51 0.22 14.10 5.92
CA ARG A 51 0.19 13.92 4.47
C ARG A 51 0.63 12.52 4.01
N TYR A 52 1.21 11.73 4.92
CA TYR A 52 1.58 10.33 4.68
C TYR A 52 0.50 9.34 5.10
N MET A 53 -0.67 9.82 5.55
CA MET A 53 -1.89 9.01 5.62
C MET A 53 -2.56 9.01 4.24
N THR A 54 -2.46 7.92 3.49
CA THR A 54 -2.98 7.82 2.12
C THR A 54 -4.33 7.08 2.12
N PHE A 55 -5.39 7.71 1.62
CA PHE A 55 -6.77 7.20 1.57
C PHE A 55 -7.56 7.92 0.47
N TYR A 56 -8.87 7.68 0.33
CA TYR A 56 -9.63 8.17 -0.84
C TYR A 56 -9.57 9.69 -1.07
N ASN A 57 -9.60 10.52 -0.01
CA ASN A 57 -9.49 11.99 -0.14
C ASN A 57 -8.05 12.50 -0.23
N GLN A 58 -7.07 11.68 0.10
CA GLN A 58 -5.65 11.99 0.01
C GLN A 58 -4.92 10.81 -0.63
N PRO A 59 -5.14 10.57 -1.94
CA PRO A 59 -4.76 9.30 -2.56
C PRO A 59 -3.26 9.17 -2.82
N LYS A 60 -2.44 10.18 -2.51
CA LYS A 60 -1.00 10.17 -2.78
C LYS A 60 -0.22 10.82 -1.66
N THR A 61 0.94 10.25 -1.33
CA THR A 61 1.93 10.92 -0.46
C THR A 61 2.63 12.07 -1.20
N PRO A 62 3.23 13.05 -0.50
CA PRO A 62 3.91 14.18 -1.13
C PRO A 62 5.01 13.79 -2.12
N CYS A 63 5.78 12.75 -1.79
CA CYS A 63 6.84 12.21 -2.64
C CYS A 63 6.37 11.14 -3.63
N GLN A 64 5.05 10.88 -3.71
CA GLN A 64 4.44 9.89 -4.59
C GLN A 64 4.89 8.43 -4.37
N ALA A 65 5.57 8.14 -3.26
CA ALA A 65 6.03 6.81 -2.90
C ALA A 65 4.90 5.81 -2.61
N VAL A 66 3.68 6.29 -2.31
CA VAL A 66 2.47 5.47 -2.22
C VAL A 66 1.33 6.22 -2.87
N GLN A 67 0.59 5.54 -3.74
CA GLN A 67 -0.58 6.09 -4.43
C GLN A 67 -1.73 5.10 -4.42
N LEU A 68 -2.89 5.45 -3.85
CA LEU A 68 -4.14 4.73 -4.03
C LEU A 68 -4.66 4.99 -5.45
N LEU A 69 -4.64 3.97 -6.30
CA LEU A 69 -5.10 4.07 -7.69
C LEU A 69 -6.59 3.82 -7.83
N ASP A 70 -7.09 2.81 -7.12
CA ASP A 70 -8.50 2.44 -7.11
C ASP A 70 -8.95 1.99 -5.71
N ASN A 71 -10.20 2.31 -5.39
CA ASN A 71 -10.93 1.73 -4.26
C ASN A 71 -12.35 1.40 -4.74
N GLN A 72 -12.68 0.11 -4.81
CA GLN A 72 -13.92 -0.44 -5.38
C GLN A 72 -14.57 -1.42 -4.39
N LEU A 73 -15.77 -1.92 -4.70
CA LEU A 73 -16.56 -2.79 -3.82
C LEU A 73 -15.84 -4.05 -3.34
N GLN A 74 -14.91 -4.59 -4.12
CA GLN A 74 -14.24 -5.87 -3.81
C GLN A 74 -12.72 -5.81 -3.90
N GLN A 75 -12.17 -4.65 -4.25
CA GLN A 75 -10.72 -4.49 -4.36
C GLN A 75 -10.30 -3.05 -4.14
N SER A 76 -9.09 -2.91 -3.64
CA SER A 76 -8.34 -1.65 -3.65
C SER A 76 -6.91 -1.90 -4.10
N ARG A 77 -6.32 -0.93 -4.79
CA ARG A 77 -4.96 -1.03 -5.32
C ARG A 77 -4.13 0.19 -4.96
N PHE A 78 -2.99 -0.07 -4.32
CA PHE A 78 -1.93 0.90 -4.13
C PHE A 78 -0.78 0.64 -5.10
N LEU A 79 -0.24 1.69 -5.70
CA LEU A 79 1.01 1.70 -6.44
C LEU A 79 2.15 2.18 -5.52
N ILE A 80 3.26 1.46 -5.56
CA ILE A 80 4.51 1.79 -4.88
C ILE A 80 5.61 1.88 -5.95
N PRO A 81 5.95 3.09 -6.42
CA PRO A 81 7.14 3.29 -7.24
C PRO A 81 8.40 3.21 -6.38
N ASN A 82 9.49 2.69 -6.93
CA ASN A 82 10.83 2.57 -6.34
C ASN A 82 11.77 3.60 -6.99
#